data_AF-A0A1Q6UMH2-F1
#
_entry.id   AF-A0A1Q6UMH2-F1
#
_cell.length_a   1.000
_cell.length_b   1.000
_cell.length_c   1.000
_cell.angle_alpha   90.00
_cell.angle_beta   90.00
_cell.angle_gamma   90.00
#
_symmetry.space_group_name_H-M   'P 1'
#
loop_
_entity.id
_entity.type
_entity.pdbx_description
1 polymer ?
#
loop_
_entity_poly.entity_id
_entity_poly.type
_entity_poly.pdbx_seq_one_letter_code
_entity_poly.pdbx_strand_id
1 'polypeptide(L)'
;MNENIGQKILSKDLENIVKKVASGKTLTSAERSLVEKAYGTSGDVKFAKTIVELSEILGVSRKTIDRWRKLKGSPKPCSDGRHNVAKWRDFVRKHDLKEPDSPEDEELKTRKLLAEVKQAEIKLKVMEGTYVAIEKVREVWTAHIGQVRQILESRFLNELPPILTTLDAVQIREKLQEVLDETYKAISIAADSIKEPVDIED
;
A
#
# COMPACT_ATOMS: atom_id res chain seq x y z
N MET A 1 28.90 -8.01 -16.94
CA MET A 1 29.50 -7.08 -17.93
C MET A 1 29.14 -7.36 -19.40
N ASN A 2 28.44 -8.47 -19.75
CA ASN A 2 28.09 -8.78 -21.15
C ASN A 2 26.74 -8.22 -21.64
N GLU A 3 25.85 -7.76 -20.75
CA GLU A 3 24.55 -7.20 -21.13
C GLU A 3 24.63 -5.90 -21.95
N ASN A 4 25.74 -5.15 -21.86
CA ASN A 4 25.85 -3.81 -22.43
C ASN A 4 26.26 -3.81 -23.92
N ILE A 5 26.98 -4.84 -24.39
CA ILE A 5 27.48 -4.90 -25.79
C ILE A 5 26.36 -5.29 -26.75
N GLY A 6 25.55 -6.29 -26.39
CA GLY A 6 24.44 -6.75 -27.22
C GLY A 6 23.40 -5.65 -27.49
N GLN A 7 23.04 -4.88 -26.47
CA GLN A 7 22.12 -3.74 -26.60
C GLN A 7 22.69 -2.65 -27.52
N LYS A 8 23.99 -2.34 -27.43
CA LYS A 8 24.64 -1.37 -28.31
C LYS A 8 24.67 -1.80 -29.78
N ILE A 9 24.82 -3.10 -30.04
CA ILE A 9 24.78 -3.64 -31.41
C ILE A 9 23.36 -3.50 -31.97
N LEU A 10 22.34 -3.92 -31.19
CA LEU A 10 20.93 -3.81 -31.57
C LEU A 10 20.51 -2.36 -31.88
N SER A 11 20.93 -1.39 -31.06
CA SER A 11 20.64 0.03 -31.31
C SER A 11 21.28 0.53 -32.60
N LYS A 12 22.53 0.16 -32.88
CA LYS A 12 23.21 0.53 -34.13
C LYS A 12 22.56 -0.09 -35.36
N ASP A 13 22.10 -1.33 -35.26
CA ASP A 13 21.39 -1.99 -36.36
C ASP A 13 20.06 -1.29 -36.66
N LEU A 14 19.32 -0.86 -35.64
CA LEU A 14 18.10 -0.07 -35.82
C LEU A 14 18.38 1.29 -36.49
N GLU A 15 19.44 1.99 -36.09
CA GLU A 15 19.85 3.25 -36.75
C GLU A 15 20.20 3.03 -38.24
N ASN A 16 20.88 1.94 -38.56
CA ASN A 16 21.23 1.60 -39.93
C ASN A 16 19.99 1.29 -40.78
N ILE A 17 19.02 0.58 -40.21
CA ILE A 17 17.72 0.30 -40.83
C ILE A 17 16.97 1.61 -41.10
N VAL A 18 16.94 2.55 -40.14
CA VAL A 18 16.30 3.87 -40.31
C VAL A 18 16.97 4.66 -41.45
N LYS A 19 18.31 4.70 -41.52
CA LYS A 19 19.03 5.36 -42.62
C LYS A 19 18.72 4.73 -43.98
N LYS A 20 18.57 3.41 -44.02
CA LYS A 20 18.18 2.68 -45.24
C LYS A 20 16.78 3.08 -45.72
N VAL A 21 15.80 3.17 -44.81
CA VAL A 21 14.45 3.65 -45.14
C VAL A 21 14.46 5.10 -45.59
N ALA A 22 15.19 5.98 -44.90
CA ALA A 22 15.33 7.38 -45.26
C ALA A 22 15.94 7.58 -46.66
N SER A 23 16.81 6.65 -47.08
CA SER A 23 17.38 6.62 -48.44
C SER A 23 16.42 6.09 -49.52
N GLY A 24 15.15 5.84 -49.17
CA GLY A 24 14.12 5.35 -50.10
C GLY A 24 14.21 3.86 -50.45
N LYS A 25 15.07 3.10 -49.76
CA LYS A 25 15.26 1.66 -50.01
C LYS A 25 14.26 0.82 -49.23
N THR A 26 13.74 -0.22 -49.87
CA THR A 26 12.81 -1.17 -49.24
C THR A 26 13.51 -2.03 -48.19
N LEU A 27 12.82 -2.29 -47.08
CA LEU A 27 13.29 -3.19 -46.02
C LEU A 27 13.08 -4.66 -46.40
N THR A 28 14.05 -5.49 -46.03
CA THR A 28 13.94 -6.94 -46.10
C THR A 28 13.04 -7.48 -44.98
N SER A 29 12.55 -8.71 -45.14
CA SER A 29 11.68 -9.35 -44.15
C SER A 29 12.33 -9.49 -42.76
N ALA A 30 13.64 -9.69 -42.70
CA ALA A 30 14.38 -9.81 -41.45
C ALA A 30 14.53 -8.43 -40.75
N GLU A 31 14.81 -7.38 -41.50
CA GLU A 31 14.93 -6.00 -40.99
C GLU A 31 13.57 -5.50 -40.47
N ARG A 32 12.46 -5.81 -41.15
CA ARG A 32 11.11 -5.49 -40.65
C ARG A 32 10.82 -6.20 -39.33
N SER A 33 11.11 -7.50 -39.23
CA SER A 33 10.87 -8.27 -38.00
C SER A 33 11.70 -7.77 -36.81
N LEU A 34 12.91 -7.26 -37.05
CA LEU A 34 13.75 -6.66 -36.00
C LEU A 34 13.17 -5.35 -35.47
N VAL A 35 12.66 -4.48 -36.36
CA VAL A 35 11.99 -3.23 -35.98
C VAL A 35 10.67 -3.51 -35.24
N GLU A 36 9.88 -4.48 -35.71
CA GLU A 36 8.62 -4.88 -35.05
C GLU A 36 8.85 -5.40 -33.63
N LYS A 37 9.90 -6.20 -33.40
CA LYS A 37 10.27 -6.68 -32.06
C LYS A 37 10.75 -5.55 -31.13
N ALA A 38 11.48 -4.57 -31.67
CA ALA A 38 12.07 -3.49 -30.86
C ALA A 38 11.05 -2.45 -30.39
N TYR A 39 10.01 -2.17 -31.18
CA TYR A 39 9.01 -1.14 -30.86
C TYR A 39 7.79 -1.65 -30.11
N GLY A 40 7.77 -2.93 -29.69
CA GLY A 40 6.69 -3.48 -28.86
C GLY A 40 5.30 -3.37 -29.47
N THR A 41 5.21 -3.01 -30.76
CA THR A 41 3.96 -3.06 -31.49
C THR A 41 3.77 -4.54 -31.77
N SER A 42 3.07 -5.23 -30.87
CA SER A 42 2.50 -6.54 -31.15
C SER A 42 1.67 -6.37 -32.42
N GLY A 43 2.31 -6.56 -33.57
CA GLY A 43 1.67 -6.58 -34.86
C GLY A 43 0.56 -7.59 -34.72
N ASP A 44 -0.66 -7.09 -34.75
CA ASP A 44 -1.88 -7.78 -34.36
C ASP A 44 -1.83 -9.21 -34.93
N VAL A 45 -1.47 -10.19 -34.09
CA VAL A 45 -1.18 -11.55 -34.57
C VAL A 45 -2.53 -12.10 -35.01
N LYS A 46 -2.82 -11.98 -36.30
CA LYS A 46 -4.16 -12.26 -36.84
C LYS A 46 -4.56 -13.72 -36.61
N PHE A 47 -3.58 -14.61 -36.56
CA PHE A 47 -3.78 -16.05 -36.43
C PHE A 47 -2.72 -16.70 -35.54
N ALA A 48 -3.16 -17.48 -34.54
CA ALA A 48 -2.33 -18.38 -33.76
C ALA A 48 -2.30 -19.78 -34.41
N LYS A 49 -1.15 -20.43 -34.49
CA LYS A 49 -1.00 -21.77 -35.09
C LYS A 49 -1.44 -22.89 -34.15
N THR A 50 -1.35 -22.65 -32.84
CA THR A 50 -1.72 -23.64 -31.83
C THR A 50 -2.55 -23.02 -30.71
N ILE A 51 -3.21 -23.87 -29.92
CA ILE A 51 -3.93 -23.43 -28.71
C ILE A 51 -2.98 -22.83 -27.68
N VAL A 52 -1.73 -23.29 -27.63
CA VAL A 52 -0.70 -22.76 -26.71
C VAL A 52 -0.37 -21.32 -27.10
N GLU A 53 -0.06 -21.10 -28.37
CA GLU A 53 0.20 -19.76 -28.92
C GLU A 53 -1.03 -18.84 -28.76
N LEU A 54 -2.24 -19.36 -28.96
CA LEU A 54 -3.48 -18.60 -28.71
C LEU A 54 -3.62 -18.20 -27.24
N SER A 55 -3.26 -19.10 -26.32
CA SER A 55 -3.36 -18.85 -24.88
C SER A 55 -2.36 -17.78 -24.42
N GLU A 56 -1.14 -17.80 -24.99
CA GLU A 56 -0.12 -16.76 -24.76
C GLU A 56 -0.56 -15.40 -25.31
N ILE A 57 -1.10 -15.35 -26.53
CA ILE A 57 -1.56 -14.10 -27.18
C ILE A 57 -2.76 -13.48 -26.44
N LEU A 58 -3.63 -14.30 -25.85
CA LEU A 58 -4.78 -13.85 -25.08
C LEU A 58 -4.49 -13.70 -23.57
N GLY A 59 -3.26 -13.98 -23.13
CA GLY A 59 -2.84 -13.90 -21.73
C GLY A 59 -3.43 -14.96 -20.80
N VAL A 60 -4.20 -15.93 -21.29
CA VAL A 60 -4.93 -16.93 -20.49
C VAL A 60 -4.22 -18.27 -20.42
N SER A 61 -4.53 -19.05 -19.38
CA SER A 61 -4.08 -20.45 -19.34
C SER A 61 -4.79 -21.30 -20.42
N ARG A 62 -4.08 -22.31 -20.95
CA ARG A 62 -4.64 -23.29 -21.90
C ARG A 62 -5.95 -23.93 -21.43
N LYS A 63 -6.07 -24.23 -20.13
CA LYS A 63 -7.29 -24.78 -19.52
C LYS A 63 -8.50 -23.86 -19.67
N THR A 64 -8.27 -22.54 -19.67
CA THR A 64 -9.30 -21.52 -19.85
C THR A 64 -9.81 -21.52 -21.29
N ILE A 65 -8.91 -21.58 -22.27
CA ILE A 65 -9.28 -21.74 -23.69
C ILE A 65 -10.08 -23.03 -23.91
N ASP A 66 -9.66 -24.16 -23.34
CA ASP A 66 -10.38 -25.44 -23.48
C ASP A 66 -11.78 -25.40 -22.85
N ARG A 67 -11.97 -24.63 -21.77
CA ARG A 67 -13.29 -24.37 -21.19
C ARG A 67 -14.14 -23.51 -22.12
N TRP A 68 -13.57 -22.42 -22.65
CA TRP A 68 -14.26 -21.52 -23.57
C TRP A 68 -14.67 -22.20 -24.88
N ARG A 69 -13.88 -23.15 -25.39
CA ARG A 69 -14.23 -23.95 -26.57
C ARG A 69 -15.52 -24.76 -26.40
N LYS A 70 -15.88 -25.14 -25.17
CA LYS A 70 -17.11 -25.87 -24.85
C LYS A 70 -18.34 -24.98 -24.78
N LEU A 71 -18.16 -23.65 -24.74
CA LEU A 71 -19.27 -22.70 -24.72
C LEU A 71 -19.92 -22.58 -26.10
N LYS A 72 -21.23 -22.32 -26.11
CA LYS A 72 -21.99 -22.13 -27.35
C LYS A 72 -21.55 -20.84 -28.04
N GLY A 73 -21.16 -20.94 -29.30
CA GLY A 73 -20.69 -19.81 -30.11
C GLY A 73 -19.17 -19.60 -30.09
N SER A 74 -18.41 -20.53 -29.50
CA SER A 74 -16.94 -20.46 -29.49
C SER A 74 -16.34 -20.49 -30.91
N PRO A 75 -15.29 -19.70 -31.19
CA PRO A 75 -14.66 -19.70 -32.51
C PRO A 75 -14.00 -21.05 -32.82
N LYS A 76 -14.34 -21.61 -33.99
CA LYS A 76 -13.69 -22.82 -34.52
C LYS A 76 -12.36 -22.48 -35.21
N PRO A 77 -11.39 -23.42 -35.24
CA PRO A 77 -10.19 -23.25 -36.06
C PRO A 77 -10.57 -23.08 -37.53
N CYS A 78 -9.74 -22.35 -38.26
CA CYS A 78 -9.79 -22.22 -39.71
C CYS A 78 -9.51 -23.57 -40.38
N SER A 79 -9.81 -23.69 -41.68
CA SER A 79 -9.61 -24.92 -42.45
C SER A 79 -8.14 -25.38 -42.51
N ASP A 80 -7.20 -24.46 -42.26
CA ASP A 80 -5.76 -24.70 -42.15
C ASP A 80 -5.30 -25.06 -40.72
N GLY A 81 -6.24 -25.22 -39.78
CA GLY A 81 -5.97 -25.53 -38.38
C GLY A 81 -5.57 -24.34 -37.52
N ARG A 82 -5.45 -23.12 -38.07
CA ARG A 82 -5.07 -21.92 -37.30
C ARG A 82 -6.28 -21.29 -36.59
N HIS A 83 -6.01 -20.54 -35.53
CA HIS A 83 -7.02 -19.86 -34.72
C HIS A 83 -7.00 -18.35 -34.96
N ASN A 84 -8.13 -17.76 -35.37
CA ASN A 84 -8.23 -16.32 -35.57
C ASN A 84 -8.34 -15.59 -34.23
N VAL A 85 -7.33 -14.79 -33.88
CA VAL A 85 -7.24 -14.12 -32.58
C VAL A 85 -8.31 -13.05 -32.41
N ALA A 86 -8.67 -12.31 -33.47
CA ALA A 86 -9.70 -11.29 -33.41
C ALA A 86 -11.08 -11.89 -33.06
N LYS A 87 -11.44 -13.01 -33.70
CA LYS A 87 -12.69 -13.74 -33.37
C LYS A 87 -12.71 -14.22 -31.92
N TRP A 88 -11.55 -14.64 -31.39
CA TRP A 88 -11.43 -15.01 -29.98
C TRP A 88 -11.58 -13.82 -29.05
N ARG A 89 -10.95 -12.68 -29.34
CA ARG A 89 -11.13 -11.44 -28.54
C ARG A 89 -12.58 -10.95 -28.56
N ASP A 90 -13.25 -10.98 -29.71
CA ASP A 90 -14.65 -10.61 -29.82
C ASP A 90 -15.57 -11.57 -29.06
N PHE A 91 -15.25 -12.87 -29.07
CA PHE A 91 -15.96 -13.87 -28.28
C PHE A 91 -15.79 -13.63 -26.78
N VAL A 92 -14.56 -13.36 -26.31
CA VAL A 92 -14.28 -13.01 -24.90
C VAL A 92 -15.08 -11.78 -24.49
N ARG A 93 -15.03 -10.71 -25.28
CA ARG A 93 -15.75 -9.45 -25.01
C ARG A 93 -17.28 -9.64 -25.00
N LYS A 94 -17.82 -10.43 -25.93
CA LYS A 94 -19.27 -10.66 -26.05
C LYS A 94 -19.83 -11.53 -24.93
N HIS A 95 -19.03 -12.45 -24.40
CA HIS A 95 -19.43 -13.35 -23.32
C HIS A 95 -19.01 -12.88 -21.93
N ASP A 96 -18.48 -11.65 -21.81
CA ASP A 96 -17.95 -11.06 -20.57
C ASP A 96 -17.02 -12.03 -19.81
N LEU A 97 -16.23 -12.78 -20.58
CA LEU A 97 -15.32 -13.76 -20.01
C LEU A 97 -14.14 -13.00 -19.45
N LYS A 98 -13.94 -13.08 -18.13
CA LYS A 98 -12.83 -12.40 -17.46
C LYS A 98 -11.53 -12.69 -18.18
N GLU A 99 -10.90 -11.62 -18.67
CA GLU A 99 -9.47 -11.63 -18.91
C GLU A 99 -8.78 -12.05 -17.60
N PRO A 100 -7.75 -12.88 -17.69
CA PRO A 100 -7.03 -13.34 -16.52
C PRO A 100 -6.39 -12.12 -15.88
N ASP A 101 -6.41 -12.07 -14.56
CA ASP A 101 -5.66 -11.08 -13.82
C ASP A 101 -4.21 -11.12 -14.30
N SER A 102 -3.66 -9.96 -14.68
CA SER A 102 -2.24 -9.83 -14.98
C SER A 102 -1.43 -10.27 -13.74
N PRO A 103 -0.20 -10.78 -13.87
CA PRO A 103 0.69 -10.96 -12.72
C PRO A 103 0.78 -9.71 -11.82
N GLU A 104 0.66 -8.51 -12.41
CA GLU A 104 0.58 -7.24 -11.69
C GLU A 104 -0.71 -7.10 -10.87
N ASP A 105 -1.84 -7.60 -11.37
CA ASP A 105 -3.14 -7.58 -10.65
C ASP A 105 -3.14 -8.56 -9.47
N GLU A 106 -2.50 -9.71 -9.61
CA GLU A 106 -2.31 -10.66 -8.50
C GLU A 106 -1.41 -10.05 -7.40
N GLU A 107 -0.34 -9.36 -7.78
CA GLU A 107 0.53 -8.66 -6.82
C GLU A 107 -0.23 -7.55 -6.07
N LEU A 108 -1.02 -6.74 -6.77
CA LEU A 108 -1.86 -5.70 -6.17
C LEU A 108 -2.90 -6.28 -5.21
N LYS A 109 -3.55 -7.40 -5.57
CA LYS A 109 -4.48 -8.10 -4.68
C LYS A 109 -3.79 -8.63 -3.44
N THR A 110 -2.60 -9.19 -3.58
CA THR A 110 -1.80 -9.70 -2.46
C THR A 110 -1.39 -8.57 -1.52
N ARG A 111 -0.96 -7.43 -2.06
CA ARG A 111 -0.61 -6.24 -1.29
C ARG A 111 -1.82 -5.65 -0.55
N LYS A 112 -2.98 -5.63 -1.21
CA LYS A 112 -4.25 -5.20 -0.59
C LYS A 112 -4.63 -6.10 0.58
N LEU A 113 -4.57 -7.42 0.38
CA LEU A 113 -4.90 -8.39 1.41
C LEU A 113 -3.96 -8.26 2.63
N LEU A 114 -2.66 -8.06 2.41
CA LEU A 114 -1.70 -7.82 3.50
C LEU A 114 -2.00 -6.53 4.28
N ALA A 115 -2.44 -5.47 3.60
CA ALA A 115 -2.83 -4.23 4.26
C ALA A 115 -4.11 -4.42 5.11
N GLU A 116 -5.09 -5.17 4.62
CA GLU A 116 -6.31 -5.50 5.36
C GLU A 116 -6.01 -6.34 6.61
N VAL A 117 -5.12 -7.34 6.50
CA VAL A 117 -4.68 -8.15 7.65
C VAL A 117 -4.01 -7.26 8.71
N LYS A 118 -3.08 -6.39 8.31
CA LYS A 118 -2.42 -5.45 9.26
C LYS A 118 -3.42 -4.51 9.94
N GLN A 119 -4.43 -4.03 9.20
CA GLN A 119 -5.47 -3.19 9.78
C GLN A 119 -6.31 -3.97 10.79
N ALA A 120 -6.64 -5.23 10.50
CA ALA A 120 -7.37 -6.10 11.42
C ALA A 120 -6.55 -6.41 12.68
N GLU A 121 -5.24 -6.66 12.56
CA GLU A 121 -4.35 -6.87 13.70
C GLU A 121 -4.26 -5.65 14.61
N ILE A 122 -4.17 -4.43 14.05
CA ILE A 122 -4.16 -3.21 14.85
C ILE A 122 -5.49 -3.05 15.60
N LYS A 123 -6.62 -3.28 14.93
CA LYS A 123 -7.95 -3.24 15.57
C LYS A 123 -8.07 -4.27 16.69
N LEU A 124 -7.59 -5.49 16.47
CA LEU A 124 -7.61 -6.55 17.47
C LEU A 124 -6.77 -6.16 18.70
N LYS A 125 -5.59 -5.58 18.50
CA LYS A 125 -4.75 -5.07 19.61
C LYS A 125 -5.36 -3.89 20.37
N VAL A 126 -6.12 -3.03 19.68
CA VAL A 126 -6.92 -1.98 20.32
C VAL A 126 -8.00 -2.61 21.20
N MET A 127 -8.74 -3.61 20.70
CA MET A 127 -9.77 -4.33 21.47
C MET A 127 -9.18 -5.08 22.66
N GLU A 128 -7.97 -5.65 22.52
CA GLU A 128 -7.22 -6.29 23.61
C GLU A 128 -6.67 -5.29 24.66
N GLY A 129 -6.91 -3.98 24.49
CA GLY A 129 -6.47 -2.93 25.41
C GLY A 129 -4.96 -2.68 25.40
N THR A 130 -4.21 -3.22 24.43
CA THR A 130 -2.76 -3.02 24.31
C THR A 130 -2.36 -1.82 23.46
N TYR A 131 -3.32 -1.17 22.79
CA TYR A 131 -3.07 -0.04 21.92
C TYR A 131 -3.99 1.14 22.26
N VAL A 132 -3.39 2.31 22.51
CA VAL A 132 -4.10 3.56 22.80
C VAL A 132 -3.75 4.59 21.73
N ALA A 133 -4.74 5.33 21.26
CA ALA A 133 -4.53 6.42 20.31
C ALA A 133 -3.62 7.50 20.90
N ILE A 134 -2.63 7.95 20.13
CA ILE A 134 -1.65 8.96 20.59
C ILE A 134 -2.32 10.28 20.94
N GLU A 135 -3.42 10.63 20.27
CA GLU A 135 -4.25 11.79 20.54
C GLU A 135 -4.88 11.70 21.93
N LYS A 136 -5.41 10.53 22.31
CA LYS A 136 -6.00 10.30 23.65
C LYS A 136 -4.91 10.37 24.73
N VAL A 137 -3.73 9.78 24.49
CA VAL A 137 -2.58 9.90 25.40
C VAL A 137 -2.20 11.37 25.59
N ARG A 138 -2.12 12.14 24.51
CA ARG A 138 -1.80 13.57 24.56
C ARG A 138 -2.84 14.35 25.35
N GLU A 139 -4.12 14.10 25.12
CA GLU A 139 -5.23 14.76 25.83
C GLU A 139 -5.14 14.51 27.33
N VAL A 140 -5.11 13.25 27.75
CA VAL A 140 -5.06 12.85 29.17
C VAL A 140 -3.80 13.39 29.83
N TRP A 141 -2.65 13.28 29.18
CA TRP A 141 -1.38 13.77 29.74
C TRP A 141 -1.35 15.29 29.88
N THR A 142 -1.87 16.01 28.89
CA THR A 142 -1.93 17.48 28.93
C THR A 142 -2.89 17.95 30.03
N ALA A 143 -4.03 17.28 30.20
CA ALA A 143 -4.96 17.56 31.30
C ALA A 143 -4.31 17.30 32.66
N HIS A 144 -3.59 16.17 32.81
CA HIS A 144 -2.91 15.83 34.06
C HIS A 144 -1.84 16.86 34.44
N ILE A 145 -0.97 17.23 33.48
CA ILE A 145 0.03 18.29 33.69
C ILE A 145 -0.63 19.63 34.04
N GLY A 146 -1.75 19.96 33.38
CA GLY A 146 -2.50 21.17 33.69
C GLY A 146 -2.99 21.22 35.14
N GLN A 147 -3.55 20.11 35.63
CA GLN A 147 -4.00 20.00 37.03
C GLN A 147 -2.83 20.10 38.02
N VAL A 148 -1.73 19.40 37.76
CA VAL A 148 -0.52 19.47 38.60
C VAL A 148 -0.01 20.91 38.69
N ARG A 149 0.07 21.59 37.54
CA ARG A 149 0.48 22.99 37.46
C ARG A 149 -0.44 23.89 38.29
N GLN A 150 -1.75 23.72 38.17
CA GLN A 150 -2.73 24.53 38.91
C GLN A 150 -2.61 24.33 40.43
N ILE A 151 -2.42 23.08 40.89
CA ILE A 151 -2.23 22.78 42.32
C ILE A 151 -0.97 23.47 42.84
N LEU A 152 0.14 23.35 42.10
CA LEU A 152 1.41 23.99 42.47
C LEU A 152 1.28 25.51 42.51
N GLU A 153 0.72 26.13 41.48
CA GLU A 153 0.52 27.58 41.43
C GLU A 153 -0.38 28.07 42.57
N SER A 154 -1.48 27.35 42.87
CA SER A 154 -2.35 27.69 44.02
C SER A 154 -1.60 27.65 45.34
N ARG A 155 -0.92 26.53 45.62
CA ARG A 155 -0.26 26.31 46.91
C ARG A 155 0.93 27.25 47.09
N PHE A 156 1.81 27.33 46.10
CA PHE A 156 3.09 28.04 46.24
C PHE A 156 3.01 29.53 45.97
N LEU A 157 2.12 29.99 45.10
CA LEU A 157 2.05 31.42 44.73
C LEU A 157 0.93 32.18 45.43
N ASN A 158 -0.16 31.50 45.81
CA ASN A 158 -1.31 32.18 46.42
C ASN A 158 -1.37 31.95 47.94
N GLU A 159 -1.22 30.70 48.39
CA GLU A 159 -1.41 30.35 49.80
C GLU A 159 -0.15 30.53 50.65
N LEU A 160 1.01 30.13 50.14
CA LEU A 160 2.27 30.12 50.90
C LEU A 160 2.84 31.52 51.20
N PRO A 161 2.91 32.47 50.24
CA PRO A 161 3.62 33.74 50.45
C PRO A 161 3.15 34.55 51.66
N PRO A 162 1.85 34.74 51.94
CA PRO A 162 1.43 35.52 53.11
C PRO A 162 1.86 34.85 54.43
N ILE A 163 1.87 33.52 54.50
CA ILE A 163 2.21 32.74 55.70
C ILE A 163 3.69 32.87 56.04
N LEU A 164 4.57 32.92 55.02
CA LEU A 164 6.01 32.97 55.24
C LEU A 164 6.52 34.29 55.81
N THR A 165 5.76 35.39 55.69
CA THR A 165 6.23 36.74 56.07
C THR A 165 6.55 36.91 57.56
N THR A 166 5.99 36.05 58.42
CA THR A 166 6.13 36.15 59.88
C THR A 166 7.03 35.06 60.49
N LEU A 167 7.65 34.21 59.67
CA LEU A 167 8.37 33.03 60.11
C LEU A 167 9.89 33.20 60.03
N ASP A 168 10.63 32.54 60.93
CA ASP A 168 12.08 32.42 60.81
C ASP A 168 12.50 31.33 59.81
N ALA A 169 13.79 31.27 59.46
CA ALA A 169 14.28 30.36 58.44
C ALA A 169 14.05 28.87 58.74
N VAL A 170 14.05 28.45 60.00
CA VAL A 170 13.79 27.05 60.39
C VAL A 170 12.31 26.74 60.21
N GLN A 171 11.45 27.64 60.70
CA GLN A 171 9.99 27.51 60.57
C GLN A 171 9.53 27.54 59.10
N ILE A 172 10.14 28.39 58.26
CA ILE A 172 9.88 28.44 56.81
C ILE A 172 10.17 27.07 56.17
N ARG A 173 11.29 26.44 56.53
CA ARG A 173 11.66 25.13 55.97
C ARG A 173 10.68 24.04 56.40
N GLU A 174 10.28 24.02 57.67
CA GLU A 174 9.28 23.06 58.17
C GLU A 174 7.94 23.24 57.46
N LYS A 175 7.48 24.49 57.30
CA LYS A 175 6.22 24.79 56.61
C LYS A 175 6.26 24.44 55.12
N LEU A 176 7.38 24.70 54.44
CA LEU A 176 7.57 24.31 53.04
C LEU A 176 7.51 22.78 52.86
N GLN A 177 8.11 22.03 53.79
CA GLN A 177 8.06 20.56 53.74
C GLN A 177 6.62 20.04 53.94
N GLU A 178 5.89 20.60 54.90
CA GLU A 178 4.48 20.25 55.13
C GLU A 178 3.62 20.49 53.87
N VAL A 179 3.78 21.67 53.24
CA VAL A 179 3.01 22.00 52.02
C VAL A 179 3.44 21.14 50.83
N LEU A 180 4.71 20.78 50.71
CA LEU A 180 5.17 19.81 49.70
C LEU A 180 4.49 18.46 49.87
N ASP A 181 4.47 17.92 51.09
CA ASP A 181 3.87 16.62 51.38
C ASP A 181 2.36 16.61 51.10
N GLU A 182 1.66 17.69 51.45
CA GLU A 182 0.24 17.87 51.09
C GLU A 182 0.02 17.98 49.58
N THR A 183 0.91 18.70 48.89
CA THR A 183 0.83 18.87 47.42
C THR A 183 1.04 17.52 46.72
N TYR A 184 1.98 16.70 47.18
CA TYR A 184 2.17 15.35 46.64
C TYR A 184 0.96 14.46 46.86
N LYS A 185 0.32 14.53 48.04
CA LYS A 185 -0.94 13.81 48.29
C LYS A 185 -2.05 14.28 47.36
N ALA A 186 -2.20 15.60 47.18
CA ALA A 186 -3.21 16.16 46.28
C ALA A 186 -3.00 15.74 44.82
N ILE A 187 -1.75 15.74 44.34
CA ILE A 187 -1.40 15.26 43.00
C ILE A 187 -1.71 13.76 42.85
N SER A 188 -1.40 12.95 43.87
CA SER A 188 -1.71 11.51 43.86
C SER A 188 -3.22 11.25 43.75
N ILE A 189 -4.04 11.97 44.52
CA ILE A 189 -5.51 11.83 44.48
C ILE A 189 -6.07 12.29 43.13
N ALA A 190 -5.55 13.40 42.59
CA ALA A 190 -5.92 13.89 41.27
C ALA A 190 -5.55 12.86 40.17
N ALA A 191 -4.40 12.20 40.28
CA ALA A 191 -4.00 11.12 39.38
C ALA A 191 -4.99 9.94 39.40
N ASP A 192 -5.45 9.53 40.58
CA ASP A 192 -6.41 8.43 40.73
C ASP A 192 -7.81 8.77 40.19
N SER A 193 -8.19 10.05 40.23
CA SER A 193 -9.50 10.52 39.73
C SER A 193 -9.61 10.54 38.20
N ILE A 194 -8.48 10.44 37.48
CA ILE A 194 -8.41 10.41 36.01
C ILE A 194 -8.42 8.97 35.46
N LYS A 195 -8.52 7.94 36.31
CA LYS A 195 -8.81 6.58 35.84
C LYS A 195 -10.19 6.56 35.19
N GLU A 196 -10.26 6.80 33.88
CA GLU A 196 -11.43 6.40 33.09
C GLU A 196 -11.60 4.88 33.32
N PRO A 197 -12.82 4.39 33.61
CA PRO A 197 -13.08 2.97 33.42
C PRO A 197 -12.73 2.69 31.96
N VAL A 198 -11.83 1.73 31.75
CA VAL A 198 -11.65 1.16 30.42
C VAL A 198 -12.95 0.42 30.14
N ASP A 199 -13.94 1.13 29.59
CA ASP A 199 -15.15 0.53 29.07
C ASP A 199 -14.71 -0.30 27.86
N ILE A 200 -14.46 -1.58 28.12
CA ILE A 200 -14.34 -2.59 27.09
C ILE A 200 -15.77 -2.78 26.59
N GLU A 201 -16.15 -2.05 25.54
CA GLU A 201 -17.39 -2.35 24.81
C GLU A 201 -17.26 -3.76 24.20
N ASP A 202 -18.17 -4.65 24.60
CA ASP A 202 -18.33 -6.03 24.11
C ASP A 202 -18.63 -6.12 22.60
#